data_AF-A0A931WXQ3-F1
#
_entry.id   AF-A0A931WXQ3-F1
#
_cell.length_a   1.000
_cell.length_b   1.000
_cell.length_c   1.000
_cell.angle_alpha   90.00
_cell.angle_beta   90.00
_cell.angle_gamma   90.00
#
_symmetry.space_group_name_H-M   'P 1'
#
loop_
_entity.id
_entity.type
_entity.pdbx_description
1 polymer ?
#
loop_
_entity_poly.entity_id
_entity_poly.type
_entity_poly.pdbx_seq_one_letter_code
_entity_poly.pdbx_strand_id
1 'polypeptide(L)'
;MGAKRSEIVIVTWRDARFYPETRNTEKMKGIRMAVFESVGHLISRDDTTTIIAAELNDEGDYRDVTLIPSGSIESVRRLSLGSPLAM
;
A
#
# COMPACT_ATOMS: atom_id res chain seq x y z
N MET A 1 -11.19 8.15 -25.80
CA MET A 1 -10.55 8.96 -24.73
C MET A 1 -9.48 8.09 -24.11
N GLY A 2 -8.21 8.50 -24.14
CA GLY A 2 -7.13 7.69 -23.56
C GLY A 2 -7.27 7.63 -22.04
N ALA A 3 -7.12 6.44 -21.46
CA ALA A 3 -7.15 6.26 -20.00
C ALA A 3 -6.14 7.21 -19.33
N LYS A 4 -6.60 7.94 -18.31
CA LYS A 4 -5.75 8.85 -17.54
C LYS A 4 -4.74 7.98 -16.81
N ARG A 5 -3.44 8.15 -17.10
CA ARG A 5 -2.37 7.35 -16.51
C ARG A 5 -2.35 7.59 -15.00
N SER A 6 -2.75 6.59 -14.21
CA SER A 6 -2.76 6.66 -12.75
C SER A 6 -1.34 6.53 -12.21
N GLU A 7 -1.07 7.21 -11.09
CA GLU A 7 0.23 7.20 -10.43
C GLU A 7 0.41 5.87 -9.69
N ILE A 8 1.37 5.04 -10.09
CA ILE A 8 1.70 3.80 -9.38
C ILE A 8 2.67 4.14 -8.23
N VAL A 9 2.34 3.68 -7.03
CA VAL A 9 3.12 3.92 -5.81
C VAL A 9 3.45 2.63 -5.08
N ILE A 10 4.54 2.66 -4.31
CA ILE A 10 4.81 1.72 -3.22
C ILE A 10 4.46 2.45 -1.92
N VAL A 11 3.56 1.87 -1.13
CA VAL A 11 3.23 2.33 0.22
C VAL A 11 3.88 1.39 1.21
N THR A 12 4.82 1.90 2.01
CA THR A 12 5.37 1.19 3.17
C THR A 12 4.58 1.58 4.40
N TRP A 13 3.98 0.61 5.10
CA TRP A 13 3.08 0.89 6.21
C TRP A 13 3.11 -0.22 7.26
N ARG A 14 2.65 0.12 8.48
CA ARG A 14 2.58 -0.81 9.61
C ARG A 14 1.17 -1.35 9.76
N ASP A 15 1.05 -2.66 9.95
CA ASP A 15 -0.23 -3.29 10.28
C ASP A 15 -0.09 -4.30 11.43
N ALA A 16 -1.25 -4.65 11.98
CA ALA A 16 -1.39 -5.71 12.94
C ALA A 16 -0.77 -7.00 12.41
N ARG A 17 -0.01 -7.66 13.29
CA ARG A 17 0.51 -9.01 13.04
C ARG A 17 -0.21 -9.98 13.94
N PHE A 18 -0.69 -11.08 13.38
CA PHE A 18 -1.30 -12.14 14.15
C PHE A 18 -0.24 -13.12 14.69
N TYR A 19 -0.30 -13.42 15.98
CA TYR A 19 0.52 -14.43 16.64
C TYR A 19 -0.42 -15.52 17.17
N PRO A 20 -0.53 -16.70 16.52
CA PRO A 20 -1.52 -17.72 16.86
C PRO A 20 -1.22 -18.50 18.16
N GLU A 21 -0.17 -18.11 18.90
CA GLU A 21 0.33 -18.83 20.07
C GLU A 21 -0.05 -18.11 21.38
N THR A 22 -0.24 -18.88 22.47
CA THR A 22 -0.35 -18.30 23.81
C THR A 22 1.00 -17.82 24.31
N ARG A 23 1.08 -16.55 24.77
CA ARG A 23 2.31 -15.92 25.26
C ARG A 23 2.07 -15.26 26.61
N ASN A 24 3.10 -15.22 27.45
CA ASN A 24 3.06 -14.49 28.72
C ASN A 24 3.23 -12.97 28.49
N THR A 25 2.90 -12.16 29.50
CA THR A 25 2.93 -10.70 29.41
C THR A 25 4.30 -10.14 28.99
N GLU A 26 5.40 -10.70 29.51
CA GLU A 26 6.75 -10.24 29.15
C GLU A 26 7.05 -10.45 27.65
N LYS A 27 6.66 -11.60 27.09
CA LYS A 27 6.79 -11.87 25.65
C LYS A 27 5.93 -10.92 24.80
N MET A 28 4.82 -10.39 25.33
CA MET A 28 3.95 -9.46 24.60
C MET A 28 4.52 -8.05 24.51
N LYS A 29 5.26 -7.56 25.53
CA LYS A 29 5.85 -6.20 25.55
C LYS A 29 6.86 -5.95 24.42
N GLY A 30 7.50 -7.02 23.93
CA GLY A 30 8.47 -6.96 22.84
C GLY A 30 7.86 -6.94 21.43
N ILE A 31 6.55 -7.17 21.30
CA ILE A 31 5.92 -7.27 19.98
C ILE A 31 5.86 -5.90 19.30
N ARG A 32 6.00 -5.91 17.98
CA ARG A 32 5.91 -4.75 17.10
C ARG A 32 4.95 -5.07 15.96
N MET A 33 4.38 -4.04 15.37
CA MET A 33 3.61 -4.17 14.12
C MET A 33 4.52 -4.73 13.01
N ALA A 34 3.92 -5.44 12.06
CA ALA A 34 4.63 -5.83 10.85
C ALA A 34 4.70 -4.63 9.90
N VAL A 35 5.81 -4.54 9.15
CA VAL A 35 5.97 -3.57 8.06
C VAL A 35 5.63 -4.28 6.76
N PHE A 36 4.69 -3.71 6.01
CA PHE A 36 4.22 -4.19 4.72
C PHE A 36 4.61 -3.19 3.64
N GLU A 37 4.90 -3.71 2.46
CA GLU A 37 4.95 -2.91 1.24
C GLU A 37 3.81 -3.33 0.33
N SER A 38 3.00 -2.35 -0.09
CA SER A 38 1.90 -2.56 -1.02
C SER A 38 2.13 -1.70 -2.26
N VAL A 39 2.00 -2.31 -3.45
CA VAL A 39 2.13 -1.64 -4.73
C VAL A 39 0.74 -1.46 -5.33
N GLY A 40 0.43 -0.27 -5.83
CA GLY A 40 -0.83 -0.03 -6.51
C GLY A 40 -0.95 1.36 -7.11
N HIS A 41 -2.04 1.55 -7.85
CA HIS A 41 -2.47 2.84 -8.36
C HIS A 41 -3.00 3.69 -7.20
N LEU A 42 -2.41 4.87 -6.98
CA LEU A 42 -2.88 5.82 -5.99
C LEU A 42 -4.21 6.43 -6.44
N ILE A 43 -5.28 6.14 -5.69
CA ILE A 43 -6.63 6.66 -5.94
C ILE A 43 -6.82 7.98 -5.18
N SER A 44 -6.55 7.97 -3.87
CA SER A 44 -6.65 9.16 -3.02
C SER A 44 -5.75 9.05 -1.79
N ARG A 45 -5.49 10.20 -1.17
CA ARG A 45 -4.76 10.30 0.09
C ARG A 45 -5.24 11.53 0.85
N ASP A 46 -5.63 11.32 2.10
CA ASP A 46 -5.94 12.37 3.07
C ASP A 46 -5.30 12.04 4.43
N ASP A 47 -5.58 12.85 5.45
CA ASP A 47 -5.01 12.70 6.79
C ASP A 47 -5.49 11.44 7.52
N THR A 48 -6.56 10.80 7.03
CA THR A 48 -7.16 9.60 7.63
C THR A 48 -6.78 8.35 6.86
N THR A 49 -6.88 8.38 5.52
CA THR A 49 -6.76 7.19 4.67
C THR A 49 -5.94 7.47 3.42
N THR A 50 -5.13 6.49 3.02
CA THR A 50 -4.56 6.36 1.67
C THR A 50 -5.21 5.17 0.99
N ILE A 51 -5.72 5.37 -0.23
CA ILE A 51 -6.42 4.34 -1.00
C ILE A 51 -5.59 4.01 -2.23
N ILE A 52 -5.23 2.74 -2.37
CA ILE A 52 -4.56 2.19 -3.54
C ILE A 52 -5.36 1.04 -4.14
N ALA A 53 -5.21 0.78 -5.44
CA ALA A 53 -5.75 -0.40 -6.10
C ALA A 53 -4.65 -1.15 -6.85
N ALA A 54 -4.65 -2.48 -6.78
CA ALA A 54 -3.63 -3.27 -7.48
C ALA A 54 -3.82 -3.27 -9.00
N GLU A 55 -5.07 -3.13 -9.47
CA GLU A 55 -5.42 -3.22 -10.89
C GLU A 55 -6.23 -1.99 -11.35
N LEU A 56 -6.03 -1.61 -12.62
CA LEU A 56 -6.80 -0.63 -13.37
C LEU A 56 -7.05 -1.20 -14.78
N ASN A 57 -8.31 -1.31 -15.19
CA ASN A 57 -8.66 -1.81 -16.53
C ASN A 57 -8.71 -0.69 -17.59
N ASP A 58 -8.92 -1.08 -18.86
CA ASP A 58 -9.00 -0.14 -20.00
C ASP A 58 -10.23 0.80 -19.94
N GLU A 59 -11.25 0.43 -19.16
CA GLU A 59 -12.47 1.23 -18.94
C GLU A 59 -12.28 2.29 -17.84
N GLY A 60 -11.18 2.20 -17.07
CA GLY A 60 -10.88 3.12 -15.97
C GLY A 60 -11.35 2.64 -14.61
N ASP A 61 -11.82 1.40 -14.48
CA ASP A 61 -12.25 0.80 -13.23
C ASP A 61 -11.08 0.17 -12.45
N TYR A 62 -11.17 0.26 -11.13
CA TYR A 62 -10.16 -0.25 -10.20
C TYR A 62 -10.62 -1.56 -9.55
N ARG A 63 -9.67 -2.46 -9.30
CA ARG A 63 -9.90 -3.72 -8.59
C ARG A 63 -8.82 -3.96 -7.53
N ASP A 64 -9.18 -4.78 -6.53
CA ASP A 64 -8.33 -5.16 -5.40
C ASP A 64 -7.83 -3.92 -4.63
N VAL A 65 -8.82 -3.16 -4.14
CA VAL A 65 -8.62 -1.89 -3.43
C VAL A 65 -8.17 -2.15 -2.00
N THR A 66 -7.10 -1.49 -1.59
CA THR A 66 -6.58 -1.49 -0.22
C THR A 66 -6.75 -0.10 0.39
N LEU A 67 -7.38 -0.03 1.56
CA LEU A 67 -7.48 1.18 2.38
C LEU A 67 -6.45 1.09 3.50
N ILE A 68 -5.55 2.06 3.55
CA ILE A 68 -4.44 2.11 4.52
C ILE A 68 -4.64 3.33 5.41
N PRO A 69 -4.75 3.18 6.74
CA PRO A 69 -4.79 4.33 7.65
C PRO A 69 -3.53 5.20 7.48
N SER A 70 -3.69 6.49 7.19
CA SER A 70 -2.55 7.36 6.88
C SER A 70 -1.55 7.47 8.04
N GLY A 71 -2.02 7.35 9.28
CA GLY A 71 -1.17 7.32 10.48
C GLY A 71 -0.28 6.07 10.61
N SER A 72 -0.53 5.00 9.83
CA SER A 72 0.30 3.80 9.82
C SER A 72 1.33 3.77 8.70
N ILE A 73 1.30 4.75 7.79
CA ILE A 73 2.21 4.84 6.64
C ILE A 73 3.57 5.39 7.09
N GLU A 74 4.63 4.65 6.77
CA GLU A 74 6.01 5.10 6.95
C GLU A 74 6.50 5.90 5.74
N SER A 75 6.15 5.47 4.52
CA SER A 75 6.53 6.17 3.30
C SER A 75 5.63 5.86 2.12
N VAL A 76 5.57 6.79 1.16
CA VAL A 76 4.95 6.59 -0.15
C VAL A 76 5.97 6.97 -1.21
N ARG A 77 6.29 6.04 -2.11
CA ARG A 77 7.28 6.24 -3.18
C ARG A 77 6.62 6.03 -4.53
N ARG A 78 6.81 6.98 -5.45
CA ARG A 78 6.39 6.84 -6.84
C ARG A 78 7.23 5.78 -7.55
N LEU A 79 6.57 4.86 -8.25
CA LEU A 79 7.23 3.98 -9.19
C LEU A 79 7.32 4.68 -10.54
N SER A 80 8.51 5.17 -10.88
CA SER A 80 8.82 5.48 -12.26
C SER A 80 8.89 4.16 -13.01
N LEU A 81 7.92 3.89 -13.88
CA LEU A 81 8.12 2.93 -14.96
C LEU A 81 9.30 3.48 -15.77
N GLY A 82 10.49 2.90 -15.58
CA GLY A 82 11.67 3.31 -16.34
C GLY A 82 11.33 3.38 -17.82
N SER A 83 11.87 4.38 -18.53
CA SER A 83 11.76 4.41 -19.98
C SER A 83 12.04 3.02 -20.53
N PRO A 84 11.22 2.48 -21.46
CA PRO A 84 11.52 1.21 -22.06
C PRO A 84 12.96 1.29 -22.56
N LEU A 85 13.78 0.30 -22.21
CA LEU A 85 15.10 0.12 -22.79
C LEU A 85 14.92 0.32 -24.29
N ALA A 86 15.50 1.39 -24.83
CA ALA A 86 15.51 1.63 -26.26
C ALA A 86 16.16 0.39 -26.88
N MET A 87 15.33 -0.45 -27.52
CA MET A 87 15.82 -1.49 -28.41
C MET A 87 16.27 -0.86 -29.72
#